data_AF-A0A2S1QZ68-F1
#
_entry.id   AF-A0A2S1QZ68-F1
#
_cell.length_a   1.000
_cell.length_b   1.000
_cell.length_c   1.000
_cell.angle_alpha   90.00
_cell.angle_beta   90.00
_cell.angle_gamma   90.00
#
_symmetry.space_group_name_H-M   'P 1'
#
loop_
_entity.id
_entity.type
_entity.pdbx_description
1 polymer ?
#
loop_
_entity_poly.entity_id
_entity_poly.type
_entity_poly.pdbx_seq_one_letter_code
_entity_poly.pdbx_strand_id
1 'polypeptide(L)'
;MRIYITIIAVILAVTIGCGTKDNVLYPANANANEIAASAVNDTVRIANDSLEYEVIIIDPGFTTWLASRARQRGYYSQPYLQNKNRFWVTEWNTRVMEPQRYGDLYQMRIDYNYNVDYGYEVNYLLFNYLVYFQITNNQKLGGIVPYP
;
A
#
# COMPACT_ATOMS: atom_id res chain seq x y z
N MET A 1 2.85 -51.09 32.28
CA MET A 1 3.55 -49.78 32.27
C MET A 1 4.33 -49.50 30.99
N ARG A 2 5.13 -50.43 30.45
CA ARG A 2 5.92 -50.20 29.20
C ARG A 2 5.07 -49.97 27.94
N ILE A 3 3.88 -50.56 27.86
CA ILE A 3 2.92 -50.37 26.74
C ILE A 3 2.23 -49.00 26.78
N TYR A 4 1.95 -48.45 27.96
CA TYR A 4 1.33 -47.12 28.06
C TYR A 4 2.32 -45.99 27.76
N ILE A 5 3.61 -46.19 28.10
CA ILE A 5 4.69 -45.24 27.79
C ILE A 5 4.93 -45.16 26.26
N THR A 6 4.82 -46.28 25.55
CA THR A 6 4.94 -46.30 24.08
C THR A 6 3.72 -45.68 23.39
N ILE A 7 2.50 -45.86 23.92
CA ILE A 7 1.29 -45.23 23.38
C ILE A 7 1.30 -43.70 23.56
N ILE A 8 1.79 -43.17 24.68
CA ILE A 8 1.90 -41.72 24.90
C ILE A 8 2.97 -41.07 24.00
N ALA A 9 4.07 -41.78 23.72
CA ALA A 9 5.13 -41.29 22.83
C ALA A 9 4.68 -41.19 21.35
N VAL A 10 3.75 -42.04 20.91
CA VAL A 10 3.21 -42.01 19.54
C VAL A 10 2.19 -40.88 19.34
N ILE A 11 1.43 -40.52 20.39
CA ILE A 11 0.43 -39.45 20.32
C ILE A 11 1.07 -38.04 20.31
N LEU A 12 2.27 -37.88 20.90
CA LEU A 12 3.00 -36.62 20.92
C LEU A 12 3.72 -36.30 19.58
N ALA A 13 3.85 -37.28 18.68
CA ALA A 13 4.53 -37.12 17.39
C ALA A 13 3.64 -36.54 16.26
N VAL A 14 2.37 -36.23 16.53
CA VAL A 14 1.37 -35.87 15.50
C VAL A 14 1.13 -34.35 15.37
N THR A 15 1.85 -33.48 16.09
CA THR A 15 1.58 -32.02 16.05
C THR A 15 2.54 -31.18 15.21
N ILE A 16 3.33 -31.77 14.31
CA ILE A 16 4.10 -31.00 13.32
C ILE A 16 3.38 -31.07 11.97
N GLY A 17 2.55 -30.06 11.69
CA GLY A 17 1.87 -29.94 10.40
C GLY A 17 0.82 -28.85 10.32
N CYS A 18 1.12 -27.61 10.74
CA CYS A 18 0.35 -26.45 10.30
C CYS A 18 1.18 -25.67 9.28
N GLY A 19 0.79 -25.79 8.02
CA GLY A 19 1.33 -25.03 6.91
C GLY A 19 0.29 -24.96 5.82
N THR A 20 -0.61 -23.99 5.91
CA THR A 20 -1.45 -23.59 4.78
C THR A 20 -0.52 -22.94 3.74
N LYS A 21 -0.17 -23.72 2.72
CA LYS A 21 0.24 -23.17 1.43
C LYS A 21 -1.01 -23.07 0.58
N ASP A 22 -1.69 -21.94 0.65
CA ASP A 22 -2.60 -21.56 -0.44
C ASP A 22 -1.71 -21.15 -1.62
N ASN A 23 -1.32 -22.13 -2.44
CA ASN A 23 -0.89 -21.87 -3.80
C ASN A 23 -2.12 -21.47 -4.59
N VAL A 24 -2.56 -20.21 -4.43
CA VAL A 24 -3.33 -19.57 -5.49
C VAL A 24 -2.39 -19.50 -6.68
N LEU A 25 -2.60 -20.43 -7.62
CA LEU A 25 -2.07 -20.35 -8.97
C LEU A 25 -2.69 -19.11 -9.62
N TYR A 26 -2.09 -17.95 -9.38
CA TYR A 26 -2.18 -16.87 -10.34
C TYR A 26 -1.57 -17.40 -11.63
N PRO A 27 -2.25 -17.30 -12.79
CA PRO A 27 -1.61 -17.61 -14.04
C PRO A 27 -0.38 -16.72 -14.14
N ALA A 28 0.79 -17.36 -14.10
CA ALA A 28 2.05 -16.77 -14.49
C ALA A 28 1.99 -16.51 -16.00
N ASN A 29 1.27 -15.47 -16.38
CA ASN A 29 1.51 -14.82 -17.66
C ASN A 29 2.76 -13.99 -17.45
N ALA A 30 3.89 -14.64 -17.72
CA ALA A 30 5.16 -14.02 -17.92
C ALA A 30 5.01 -12.89 -18.93
N ASN A 31 4.97 -11.67 -18.41
CA ASN A 31 5.48 -10.46 -19.03
C ASN A 31 5.95 -9.58 -17.87
N ALA A 32 7.05 -10.00 -17.25
CA ALA A 32 7.95 -9.06 -16.60
C ALA A 32 8.58 -8.20 -17.72
N ASN A 33 7.75 -7.36 -18.34
CA ASN A 33 8.24 -6.32 -19.20
C ASN A 33 8.74 -5.23 -18.25
N GLU A 34 10.03 -5.00 -18.33
CA GLU A 34 10.79 -4.06 -17.53
C GLU A 34 10.00 -2.77 -17.34
N ILE A 35 9.52 -2.52 -16.12
CA ILE A 35 9.33 -1.15 -15.66
C ILE A 35 10.74 -0.65 -15.42
N ALA A 36 11.42 -0.32 -16.52
CA ALA A 36 12.62 0.48 -16.51
C ALA A 36 12.22 1.82 -15.90
N ALA A 37 12.45 1.94 -14.60
CA ALA A 37 12.45 3.20 -13.90
C ALA A 37 13.53 4.06 -14.56
N SER A 38 13.15 4.77 -15.61
CA SER A 38 13.98 5.76 -16.25
C SER A 38 14.05 6.95 -15.31
N ALA A 39 15.01 6.89 -14.40
CA ALA A 39 15.40 7.96 -13.51
C ALA A 39 16.04 9.09 -14.32
N VAL A 40 15.23 9.84 -15.08
CA VAL A 40 15.66 11.09 -15.75
C VAL A 40 14.62 12.21 -15.65
N ASN A 41 13.43 11.99 -15.06
CA ASN A 41 12.56 13.08 -14.60
C ASN A 41 11.57 12.57 -13.53
N ASP A 42 11.44 13.31 -12.42
CA ASP A 42 10.69 12.96 -11.19
C ASP A 42 9.16 12.93 -11.39
N THR A 43 8.67 12.05 -12.25
CA THR A 43 7.24 11.76 -12.38
C THR A 43 7.08 10.26 -12.56
N VAL A 44 6.60 9.59 -11.51
CA VAL A 44 6.26 8.18 -11.57
C VAL A 44 4.88 8.07 -12.21
N ARG A 45 4.86 7.69 -13.49
CA ARG A 45 3.62 7.38 -14.22
C ARG A 45 3.39 5.87 -14.18
N ILE A 46 2.34 5.43 -13.51
CA ILE A 46 1.96 4.01 -13.44
C ILE A 46 0.58 3.86 -14.06
N ALA A 47 0.54 3.23 -15.24
CA ALA A 47 -0.69 2.83 -15.92
C ALA A 47 -0.85 1.31 -15.79
N ASN A 48 -2.08 0.86 -15.58
CA ASN A 48 -2.47 -0.54 -15.79
C ASN A 48 -3.23 -0.58 -17.12
N ASP A 49 -3.09 -1.69 -17.84
CA ASP A 49 -3.49 -1.83 -19.25
C ASP A 49 -5.01 -1.66 -19.50
N SER A 50 -5.82 -1.41 -18.45
CA SER A 50 -7.23 -1.01 -18.56
C SER A 50 -7.62 0.31 -17.87
N LEU A 51 -6.67 1.10 -17.36
CA LEU A 51 -7.00 2.22 -16.47
C LEU A 51 -7.40 3.51 -17.21
N GLU A 52 -8.59 3.99 -16.89
CA GLU A 52 -9.10 5.33 -17.24
C GLU A 52 -8.55 6.45 -16.32
N TYR A 53 -7.75 6.10 -15.30
CA TYR A 53 -7.34 7.03 -14.25
C TYR A 53 -5.87 6.90 -13.87
N GLU A 54 -5.21 8.04 -13.66
CA GLU A 54 -3.78 8.17 -13.33
C GLU A 54 -3.59 8.91 -12.00
N VAL A 55 -2.57 8.54 -11.23
CA VAL A 55 -2.08 9.34 -10.09
C VAL A 55 -0.73 9.93 -10.48
N ILE A 56 -0.66 11.27 -10.47
CA ILE A 56 0.58 12.00 -10.72
C ILE A 56 1.12 12.46 -9.37
N ILE A 57 2.26 11.90 -8.96
CA ILE A 57 2.97 12.28 -7.74
C ILE A 57 4.26 12.97 -8.16
N ILE A 58 4.40 14.24 -7.75
CA ILE A 58 5.57 15.07 -8.03
C ILE A 58 6.29 15.31 -6.70
N ASP A 59 7.08 14.33 -6.27
CA ASP A 59 7.90 14.42 -5.07
C ASP A 59 9.17 13.57 -5.23
N PRO A 60 10.37 14.18 -5.23
CA PRO A 60 11.62 13.46 -5.49
C PRO A 60 11.96 12.44 -4.40
N GLY A 61 11.45 12.62 -3.18
CA GLY A 61 11.69 11.68 -2.07
C GLY A 61 10.77 10.45 -2.11
N PHE A 62 9.62 10.55 -2.77
CA PHE A 62 8.61 9.50 -2.74
C PHE A 62 9.08 8.20 -3.38
N THR A 63 9.70 8.24 -4.56
CA THR A 63 10.16 7.03 -5.28
C THR A 63 11.15 6.22 -4.44
N THR A 64 12.12 6.90 -3.84
CA THR A 64 13.13 6.27 -2.97
C THR A 64 12.50 5.72 -1.70
N TRP A 65 11.57 6.46 -1.08
CA TRP A 65 10.86 6.00 0.11
C TRP A 65 9.99 4.79 -0.21
N LEU A 66 9.27 4.79 -1.33
CA LEU A 66 8.42 3.70 -1.76
C LEU A 66 9.24 2.42 -1.96
N ALA A 67 10.40 2.51 -2.61
CA ALA A 67 11.26 1.35 -2.84
C ALA A 67 11.89 0.78 -1.56
N SER A 68 12.17 1.63 -0.56
CA SER A 68 12.96 1.24 0.63
C SER A 68 12.12 0.99 1.89
N ARG A 69 10.91 1.55 1.98
CA ARG A 69 10.10 1.57 3.21
C ARG A 69 8.72 0.97 3.01
N ALA A 70 8.11 1.15 1.84
CA ALA A 70 6.74 0.69 1.65
C ALA A 70 6.61 -0.84 1.77
N ARG A 71 5.50 -1.29 2.34
CA ARG A 71 5.16 -2.73 2.35
C ARG A 71 4.94 -3.20 0.91
N GLN A 72 5.41 -4.41 0.60
CA GLN A 72 5.25 -4.99 -0.74
C GLN A 72 3.79 -5.01 -1.20
N ARG A 73 3.60 -5.00 -2.53
CA ARG A 73 2.27 -5.17 -3.15
C ARG A 73 1.62 -6.47 -2.62
N GLY A 74 0.32 -6.42 -2.39
CA GLY A 74 -0.46 -7.52 -1.79
C GLY A 74 -0.47 -7.56 -0.27
N TYR A 75 0.38 -6.80 0.44
CA TYR A 75 0.36 -6.76 1.90
C TYR A 75 -0.94 -6.16 2.46
N TYR A 76 -1.36 -5.02 1.90
CA TYR A 76 -2.66 -4.42 2.19
C TYR A 76 -3.67 -4.86 1.15
N SER A 77 -4.91 -5.12 1.58
CA SER A 77 -6.03 -5.38 0.66
C SER A 77 -6.55 -4.08 0.04
N GLN A 78 -7.15 -4.18 -1.16
CA GLN A 78 -7.75 -3.02 -1.82
C GLN A 78 -8.78 -2.27 -0.95
N PRO A 79 -9.72 -2.94 -0.24
CA PRO A 79 -10.67 -2.23 0.62
C PRO A 79 -9.99 -1.50 1.78
N TYR A 80 -8.88 -2.04 2.33
CA TYR A 80 -8.11 -1.36 3.36
C TYR A 80 -7.51 -0.05 2.83
N LEU A 81 -6.87 -0.12 1.66
CA LEU A 81 -6.24 1.05 1.01
C LEU A 81 -7.30 2.10 0.69
N GLN A 82 -8.41 1.70 0.07
CA GLN A 82 -9.52 2.59 -0.28
C GLN A 82 -10.07 3.29 0.96
N ASN A 83 -10.33 2.57 2.05
CA ASN A 83 -10.87 3.14 3.28
C ASN A 83 -9.94 4.21 3.88
N LYS A 84 -8.62 3.96 3.87
CA LYS A 84 -7.62 4.92 4.34
C LYS A 84 -7.53 6.14 3.42
N ASN A 85 -7.49 5.92 2.11
CA ASN A 85 -7.42 6.98 1.11
C ASN A 85 -8.62 7.91 1.20
N ARG A 86 -9.85 7.39 1.32
CA ARG A 86 -11.07 8.22 1.48
C ARG A 86 -10.92 9.24 2.61
N PHE A 87 -10.52 8.75 3.78
CA PHE A 87 -10.42 9.57 4.98
C PHE A 87 -9.25 10.58 4.88
N TRP A 88 -8.07 10.13 4.48
CA TRP A 88 -6.90 11.00 4.38
C TRP A 88 -6.97 12.01 3.24
N VAL A 89 -7.57 11.66 2.10
CA VAL A 89 -7.80 12.62 1.00
C VAL A 89 -8.81 13.68 1.41
N THR A 90 -9.84 13.33 2.18
CA THR A 90 -10.79 14.33 2.73
C THR A 90 -10.03 15.36 3.56
N GLU A 91 -9.24 14.91 4.54
CA GLU A 91 -8.48 15.80 5.41
C GLU A 91 -7.43 16.60 4.64
N TRP A 92 -6.72 15.98 3.71
CA TRP A 92 -5.78 16.67 2.81
C TRP A 92 -6.48 17.81 2.08
N ASN A 93 -7.60 17.53 1.41
CA ASN A 93 -8.34 18.51 0.63
C ASN A 93 -8.91 19.65 1.48
N THR A 94 -9.31 19.38 2.72
CA THR A 94 -9.67 20.43 3.68
C THR A 94 -8.49 21.35 3.96
N ARG A 95 -7.29 20.79 4.20
CA ARG A 95 -6.09 21.57 4.52
C ARG A 95 -5.55 22.39 3.35
N VAL A 96 -5.68 21.89 2.12
CA VAL A 96 -5.36 22.67 0.90
C VAL A 96 -6.16 23.98 0.85
N MET A 97 -7.39 23.99 1.39
CA MET A 97 -8.24 25.19 1.40
C MET A 97 -7.96 26.14 2.59
N GLU A 98 -7.10 25.74 3.52
CA GLU A 98 -6.75 26.50 4.74
C GLU A 98 -5.23 26.81 4.83
N PRO A 99 -4.58 27.40 3.80
CA PRO A 99 -3.14 27.62 3.80
C PRO A 99 -2.68 28.56 4.92
N GLN A 100 -3.54 29.47 5.40
CA GLN A 100 -3.23 30.33 6.55
C GLN A 100 -2.97 29.54 7.85
N ARG A 101 -3.55 28.33 7.96
CA ARG A 101 -3.42 27.48 9.14
C ARG A 101 -2.38 26.38 8.97
N TYR A 102 -2.28 25.81 7.77
CA TYR A 102 -1.45 24.63 7.49
C TYR A 102 -0.21 24.92 6.64
N GLY A 103 -0.05 26.16 6.17
CA GLY A 103 1.02 26.57 5.27
C GLY A 103 0.93 25.93 3.88
N ASP A 104 1.99 26.10 3.11
CA ASP A 104 2.07 25.66 1.71
C ASP A 104 2.47 24.18 1.55
N LEU A 105 2.41 23.39 2.64
CA LEU A 105 2.68 21.94 2.62
C LEU A 105 1.67 21.18 1.76
N TYR A 106 0.44 21.69 1.65
CA TYR A 106 -0.68 21.08 0.95
C TYR A 106 -0.90 21.80 -0.38
N GLN A 107 -0.27 21.30 -1.45
CA GLN A 107 -0.22 22.04 -2.72
C GLN A 107 -1.51 21.97 -3.54
N MET A 108 -1.91 20.77 -3.95
CA MET A 108 -3.04 20.56 -4.86
C MET A 108 -4.07 19.63 -4.25
N ARG A 109 -5.34 19.88 -4.56
CA ARG A 109 -6.43 18.97 -4.19
C ARG A 109 -6.28 17.66 -4.95
N ILE A 110 -6.61 16.57 -4.27
CA ILE A 110 -6.64 15.23 -4.84
C ILE A 110 -8.10 14.94 -5.22
N ASP A 111 -8.36 14.77 -6.52
CA ASP A 111 -9.68 14.39 -7.01
C ASP A 111 -9.85 12.86 -6.90
N TYR A 112 -10.44 12.43 -5.79
CA TYR A 112 -10.64 11.02 -5.48
C TYR A 112 -12.12 10.77 -5.19
N ASN A 113 -12.81 10.18 -6.16
CA ASN A 113 -14.22 9.84 -6.11
C ASN A 113 -14.41 8.47 -5.45
N TYR A 114 -15.12 8.45 -4.33
CA TYR A 114 -15.33 7.25 -3.54
C TYR A 114 -16.18 6.17 -4.25
N ASN A 115 -16.91 6.54 -5.30
CA ASN A 115 -17.76 5.62 -6.06
C ASN A 115 -17.04 5.01 -7.26
N VAL A 116 -15.79 5.43 -7.53
CA VAL A 116 -14.97 4.92 -8.63
C VAL A 116 -14.02 3.87 -8.10
N ASP A 117 -13.96 2.71 -8.76
CA ASP A 117 -12.92 1.72 -8.48
C ASP A 117 -11.68 2.00 -9.34
N TYR A 118 -10.73 2.72 -8.74
CA TYR A 118 -9.43 3.01 -9.36
C TYR A 118 -8.51 1.78 -9.45
N GLY A 119 -8.90 0.64 -8.88
CA GLY A 119 -8.08 -0.55 -8.81
C GLY A 119 -6.98 -0.49 -7.74
N TYR A 120 -6.27 -1.61 -7.60
CA TYR A 120 -5.29 -1.81 -6.54
C TYR A 120 -4.11 -0.84 -6.61
N GLU A 121 -3.51 -0.70 -7.79
CA GLU A 121 -2.24 0.00 -7.94
C GLU A 121 -2.36 1.49 -7.64
N VAL A 122 -3.39 2.14 -8.17
CA VAL A 122 -3.71 3.55 -7.86
C VAL A 122 -3.93 3.74 -6.36
N ASN A 123 -4.74 2.88 -5.74
CA ASN A 123 -5.01 2.95 -4.31
C ASN A 123 -3.74 2.73 -3.47
N TYR A 124 -2.89 1.81 -3.89
CA TYR A 124 -1.64 1.51 -3.21
C TYR A 124 -0.67 2.70 -3.28
N LEU A 125 -0.49 3.32 -4.45
CA LEU A 125 0.42 4.44 -4.62
C LEU A 125 -0.04 5.67 -3.85
N LEU A 126 -1.34 6.01 -3.96
CA LEU A 126 -1.95 7.11 -3.23
C LEU A 126 -1.81 6.92 -1.72
N PHE A 127 -2.10 5.71 -1.23
CA PHE A 127 -1.96 5.37 0.18
C PHE A 127 -0.52 5.57 0.67
N ASN A 128 0.45 5.02 -0.05
CA ASN A 128 1.85 5.11 0.35
C ASN A 128 2.37 6.55 0.29
N TYR A 129 1.92 7.35 -0.69
CA TYR A 129 2.23 8.78 -0.74
C TYR A 129 1.70 9.53 0.49
N LEU A 130 0.45 9.27 0.89
CA LEU A 130 -0.14 9.89 2.08
C LEU A 130 0.55 9.42 3.38
N VAL A 131 1.03 8.17 3.46
CA VAL A 131 1.87 7.71 4.58
C VAL A 131 3.22 8.42 4.59
N TYR A 132 3.92 8.44 3.45
CA TYR A 132 5.18 9.15 3.28
C TYR A 132 5.05 10.61 3.70
N PHE A 133 4.06 11.33 3.18
CA PHE A 133 3.83 12.73 3.50
C PHE A 133 3.63 12.95 5.00
N GLN A 134 2.78 12.14 5.64
CA GLN A 134 2.51 12.24 7.07
C GLN A 134 3.77 12.03 7.91
N ILE A 135 4.59 11.05 7.57
CA ILE A 135 5.84 10.75 8.29
C ILE A 135 6.87 11.86 8.06
N THR A 136 7.13 12.21 6.79
CA THR A 136 8.19 13.16 6.40
C THR A 136 7.92 14.57 6.92
N ASN A 137 6.65 14.99 6.93
CA ASN A 137 6.25 16.34 7.37
C ASN A 137 5.72 16.35 8.82
N ASN A 138 5.80 15.23 9.53
CA ASN A 138 5.23 15.04 10.87
C ASN A 138 3.77 15.50 10.98
N GLN A 139 2.97 15.21 9.95
CA GLN A 139 1.55 15.55 9.88
C GLN A 139 0.69 14.34 10.21
N LYS A 140 -0.50 14.59 10.76
CA LYS A 140 -1.53 13.57 10.96
C LYS A 140 -2.77 13.94 10.20
N LEU A 141 -3.08 13.20 9.15
CA LEU A 141 -4.36 13.28 8.42
C LEU A 141 -5.47 12.49 9.13
N GLY A 142 -5.11 11.84 10.25
CA GLY A 142 -5.99 11.23 11.23
C GLY A 142 -5.91 9.69 11.25
N GLY A 143 -6.48 9.11 12.30
CA GLY A 143 -6.30 7.69 12.62
C GLY A 143 -4.83 7.31 12.89
N ILE A 144 -4.56 6.01 12.94
CA ILE A 144 -3.20 5.49 13.07
C ILE A 144 -2.55 5.44 11.68
N VAL A 145 -1.39 6.08 11.55
CA VAL A 145 -0.50 5.97 10.39
C VAL A 145 0.30 4.68 10.55
N PRO A 146 0.17 3.71 9.63
CA PRO A 146 0.96 2.50 9.69
C PRO A 146 2.42 2.86 9.43
N TYR A 147 3.30 2.43 10.33
CA TYR A 147 4.72 2.59 10.13
C TYR A 147 5.24 1.51 9.17
N PRO A 148 6.09 1.90 8.21
CA PRO A 148 6.76 0.96 7.31
C PRO A 148 7.57 -0.08 8.09
#